data_AF-A0A1H0C6Y5-F1
#
_entry.id   AF-A0A1H0C6Y5-F1
#
_cell.length_a   1.000
_cell.length_b   1.000
_cell.length_c   1.000
_cell.angle_alpha   90.00
_cell.angle_beta   90.00
_cell.angle_gamma   90.00
#
_symmetry.space_group_name_H-M   'P 1'
#
loop_
_entity.id
_entity.type
_entity.pdbx_description
1 polymer ?
#
loop_
_entity_poly.entity_id
_entity_poly.type
_entity_poly.pdbx_seq_one_letter_code
_entity_poly.pdbx_strand_id
1 'polypeptide(L)'
;MGDDDSAAELRRRAGVLRDAARRARNAAAGLGTYLDGPVKKASATGKDQIWKGPWAESTTKTLSSRSSTLHTMAADLLADAKRWVTEAGRLEDRAKDADKKGGH
;
A
#
# COMPACT_ATOMS: atom_id res chain seq x y z
N MET A 1 -25.15 17.44 -20.42
CA MET A 1 -24.16 18.49 -20.13
C MET A 1 -24.26 18.73 -18.63
N GLY A 2 -23.75 17.83 -17.82
CA GLY A 2 -22.32 17.73 -17.51
C GLY A 2 -22.19 18.40 -16.15
N ASP A 3 -22.64 17.69 -15.11
CA ASP A 3 -22.52 18.14 -13.72
C ASP A 3 -21.06 18.52 -13.49
N ASP A 4 -20.79 19.82 -13.44
CA ASP A 4 -19.61 20.31 -12.77
C ASP A 4 -19.72 19.76 -11.35
N ASP A 5 -18.93 18.71 -11.05
CA ASP A 5 -18.81 18.18 -9.69
C ASP A 5 -18.62 19.39 -8.78
N SER A 6 -19.63 19.69 -7.96
CA SER A 6 -19.58 20.85 -7.06
C SER A 6 -18.29 20.79 -6.24
N ALA A 7 -17.76 21.94 -5.81
CA ALA A 7 -16.54 21.97 -5.01
C ALA A 7 -16.64 21.07 -3.76
N ALA A 8 -17.86 20.89 -3.21
CA ALA A 8 -18.15 19.94 -2.15
C ALA A 8 -17.93 18.47 -2.58
N GLU A 9 -18.40 18.08 -3.76
CA GLU A 9 -18.21 16.72 -4.29
C GLU A 9 -16.73 16.42 -4.60
N LEU A 10 -16.02 17.37 -5.19
CA LEU A 10 -14.58 17.24 -5.43
C LEU A 10 -13.79 17.02 -4.13
N ARG A 11 -14.12 17.79 -3.08
CA ARG A 11 -13.54 17.60 -1.73
C ARG A 11 -13.90 16.26 -1.12
N ARG A 12 -15.15 15.82 -1.26
CA ARG A 12 -15.61 14.51 -0.77
C ARG A 12 -14.79 13.39 -1.41
N ARG A 13 -14.65 13.41 -2.73
CA ARG A 13 -13.83 12.44 -3.49
C ARG A 13 -12.36 12.46 -3.06
N ALA A 14 -11.78 13.65 -2.87
CA ALA A 14 -10.42 13.80 -2.35
C ALA A 14 -10.27 13.16 -0.96
N GLY A 15 -11.25 13.34 -0.08
CA GLY A 15 -11.29 12.70 1.24
C GLY A 15 -11.28 11.18 1.16
N VAL A 16 -12.14 10.59 0.32
CA VAL A 16 -12.21 9.14 0.09
C VAL A 16 -10.86 8.59 -0.39
N LEU A 17 -10.19 9.28 -1.32
CA LEU A 17 -8.88 8.87 -1.82
C LEU A 17 -7.80 8.91 -0.73
N ARG A 18 -7.83 9.91 0.17
CA ARG A 18 -6.90 9.97 1.30
C ARG A 18 -7.13 8.85 2.31
N ASP A 19 -8.38 8.53 2.59
CA ASP A 19 -8.71 7.43 3.50
C ASP A 19 -8.34 6.08 2.89
N ALA A 20 -8.54 5.89 1.58
CA ALA A 20 -8.03 4.74 0.85
C ALA A 20 -6.50 4.64 0.96
N ALA A 21 -5.78 5.74 0.74
CA ALA A 21 -4.32 5.78 0.85
C ALA A 21 -3.82 5.47 2.27
N ARG A 22 -4.52 5.95 3.31
CA ARG A 22 -4.22 5.63 4.71
C ARG A 22 -4.38 4.13 4.96
N ARG A 23 -5.50 3.53 4.53
CA ARG A 23 -5.75 2.09 4.68
C ARG A 23 -4.71 1.25 3.94
N ALA A 24 -4.36 1.61 2.72
CA ALA A 24 -3.32 0.92 1.95
C ALA A 24 -1.95 0.95 2.64
N ARG A 25 -1.53 2.09 3.20
CA ARG A 25 -0.29 2.20 3.97
C ARG A 25 -0.29 1.30 5.21
N ASN A 26 -1.40 1.26 5.94
CA ASN A 26 -1.52 0.40 7.12
C ASN A 26 -1.47 -1.09 6.74
N ALA A 27 -2.14 -1.47 5.65
CA ALA A 27 -2.10 -2.84 5.14
C ALA A 27 -0.69 -3.23 4.66
N ALA A 28 -0.01 -2.34 3.92
CA ALA A 28 1.34 -2.56 3.44
C ALA A 28 2.35 -2.74 4.58
N ALA A 29 2.23 -1.97 5.66
CA ALA A 29 3.08 -2.10 6.84
C ALA A 29 2.93 -3.47 7.53
N GLY A 30 1.70 -4.01 7.58
CA GLY A 30 1.46 -5.35 8.13
C GLY A 30 1.92 -6.49 7.20
N LEU A 31 1.64 -6.35 5.90
CA LEU A 31 1.94 -7.39 4.90
C LEU A 31 3.44 -7.54 4.64
N GLY A 32 4.15 -6.43 4.44
CA GLY A 32 5.55 -6.45 4.00
C GLY A 32 6.45 -7.23 4.95
N THR A 33 6.28 -7.05 6.26
CA THR A 33 7.18 -7.68 7.25
C THR A 33 6.63 -8.96 7.85
N TYR A 34 5.47 -9.46 7.41
CA TYR A 34 4.76 -10.56 8.08
C TYR A 34 5.59 -11.85 8.16
N LEU A 35 6.38 -12.15 7.12
CA LEU A 35 7.19 -13.36 7.04
C LEU A 35 8.69 -13.14 7.29
N ASP A 36 9.14 -11.92 7.53
CA ASP A 36 10.59 -11.63 7.66
C ASP A 36 11.23 -12.40 8.82
N GLY A 37 10.57 -12.45 9.98
CA GLY A 37 11.03 -13.19 11.15
C GLY A 37 11.12 -14.70 10.90
N PRO A 38 10.02 -15.36 10.47
CA PRO A 38 10.03 -16.75 10.06
C PRO A 38 11.08 -17.09 8.99
N VAL A 39 11.20 -16.28 7.94
CA VAL A 39 12.22 -16.48 6.87
C VAL A 39 13.62 -16.41 7.46
N LYS A 40 13.92 -15.38 8.26
CA LYS A 40 15.24 -15.20 8.88
C LYS A 40 15.63 -16.39 9.75
N LYS A 41 14.69 -16.97 10.49
CA LYS A 41 14.93 -18.16 11.32
C LYS A 41 15.13 -19.41 10.47
N ALA A 42 14.31 -19.60 9.44
CA ALA A 42 14.38 -20.75 8.55
C ALA A 42 15.63 -20.75 7.66
N SER A 43 16.15 -19.57 7.31
CA SER A 43 17.36 -19.39 6.50
C SER A 43 18.65 -19.23 7.31
N ALA A 44 18.59 -19.37 8.64
CA ALA A 44 19.75 -19.26 9.50
C ALA A 44 20.85 -20.27 9.11
N THR A 45 22.12 -19.86 9.21
CA THR A 45 23.28 -20.69 8.86
C THR A 45 24.24 -20.81 10.05
N GLY A 46 25.16 -21.77 9.99
CA GLY A 46 26.18 -21.96 11.02
C GLY A 46 25.61 -22.45 12.36
N LYS A 47 26.01 -21.81 13.45
CA LYS A 47 25.67 -22.23 14.83
C LYS A 47 24.18 -22.06 15.16
N ASP A 48 23.47 -21.19 14.44
CA ASP A 48 22.04 -20.91 14.65
C ASP A 48 21.14 -21.76 13.74
N GLN A 49 21.73 -22.61 12.88
CA GLN A 49 21.00 -23.48 11.97
C GLN A 49 20.44 -24.71 12.69
N ILE A 50 19.25 -24.57 13.27
CA ILE A 50 18.50 -25.68 13.89
C ILE A 50 17.55 -26.38 12.89
N TRP A 51 17.28 -25.75 11.75
CA TRP A 51 16.37 -26.20 10.70
C TRP A 51 17.15 -26.75 9.52
N LYS A 52 17.21 -28.09 9.35
CA LYS A 52 18.02 -28.77 8.32
C LYS A 52 17.30 -29.95 7.68
N GLY A 53 17.79 -30.36 6.51
CA GLY A 53 17.30 -31.50 5.74
C GLY A 53 16.44 -31.11 4.54
N PRO A 54 16.12 -32.06 3.64
CA PRO A 54 15.45 -31.77 2.37
C PRO A 54 14.09 -31.08 2.54
N TRP A 55 13.32 -31.46 3.57
CA TRP A 55 12.05 -30.82 3.88
C TRP A 55 12.22 -29.40 4.41
N ALA A 56 13.28 -29.15 5.17
CA ALA A 56 13.62 -27.83 5.68
C ALA A 56 13.99 -26.87 4.52
N GLU A 57 14.76 -27.34 3.55
CA GLU A 57 15.12 -26.59 2.35
C GLU A 57 13.88 -26.23 1.51
N SER A 58 13.01 -27.20 1.23
CA SER A 58 11.78 -26.99 0.44
C SER A 58 10.82 -26.01 1.13
N THR A 59 10.62 -26.17 2.43
CA THR A 59 9.79 -25.28 3.24
C THR A 59 10.36 -23.87 3.28
N THR A 60 11.67 -23.73 3.47
CA THR A 60 12.36 -22.42 3.49
C THR A 60 12.23 -21.72 2.13
N LYS A 61 12.40 -22.45 1.02
CA LYS A 61 12.20 -21.91 -0.32
C LYS A 61 10.77 -21.40 -0.54
N THR A 62 9.78 -22.17 -0.10
CA THR A 62 8.36 -21.79 -0.18
C THR A 62 8.09 -20.53 0.66
N LEU A 63 8.65 -20.48 1.87
CA LEU A 63 8.49 -19.35 2.79
C LEU A 63 9.13 -18.08 2.23
N SER A 64 10.34 -18.17 1.67
CA SER A 64 11.02 -17.05 1.01
C SER A 64 10.25 -16.55 -0.22
N SER A 65 9.70 -17.46 -1.03
CA SER A 65 8.87 -17.09 -2.18
C SER A 65 7.62 -16.31 -1.73
N ARG A 66 6.90 -16.82 -0.73
CA ARG A 66 5.72 -16.14 -0.16
C ARG A 66 6.08 -14.79 0.46
N SER A 67 7.21 -14.69 1.15
CA SER A 67 7.70 -13.41 1.70
C SER A 67 7.92 -12.39 0.57
N SER A 68 8.58 -12.80 -0.51
CA SER A 68 8.76 -11.94 -1.69
C SER A 68 7.43 -11.47 -2.28
N THR A 69 6.42 -12.35 -2.38
CA THR A 69 5.09 -11.96 -2.86
C THR A 69 4.45 -10.92 -1.95
N LEU A 70 4.54 -11.08 -0.62
CA LEU A 70 3.99 -10.12 0.33
C LEU A 70 4.70 -8.76 0.25
N HIS A 71 6.02 -8.75 0.08
CA HIS A 71 6.79 -7.54 -0.17
C HIS A 71 6.34 -6.81 -1.44
N THR A 72 6.14 -7.54 -2.55
CA THR A 72 5.61 -6.96 -3.79
C THR A 72 4.22 -6.36 -3.59
N MET A 73 3.30 -7.09 -2.96
CA MET A 73 1.95 -6.59 -2.68
C MET A 73 1.97 -5.33 -1.80
N ALA A 74 2.84 -5.30 -0.79
CA ALA A 74 3.02 -4.12 0.06
C ALA A 74 3.56 -2.93 -0.75
N ALA A 75 4.53 -3.16 -1.64
CA ALA A 75 5.08 -2.12 -2.52
C ALA A 75 4.03 -1.57 -3.49
N ASP A 76 3.20 -2.44 -4.08
CA ASP A 76 2.11 -2.04 -4.98
C ASP A 76 1.07 -1.19 -4.25
N LEU A 77 0.67 -1.59 -3.03
CA LEU A 77 -0.23 -0.80 -2.18
C LEU A 77 0.34 0.59 -1.85
N LEU A 78 1.64 0.69 -1.61
CA LEU A 78 2.31 1.99 -1.38
C LEU A 78 2.33 2.85 -2.64
N ALA A 79 2.53 2.25 -3.80
CA ALA A 79 2.48 2.94 -5.09
C ALA A 79 1.06 3.49 -5.37
N ASP A 80 0.02 2.69 -5.14
CA ASP A 80 -1.37 3.10 -5.28
C ASP A 80 -1.74 4.19 -4.28
N ALA A 81 -1.32 4.07 -3.02
CA ALA A 81 -1.52 5.11 -2.02
C ALA A 81 -0.91 6.47 -2.45
N LYS A 82 0.26 6.45 -3.10
CA LYS A 82 0.89 7.66 -3.65
C LYS A 82 0.06 8.26 -4.79
N ARG A 83 -0.47 7.41 -5.69
CA ARG A 83 -1.33 7.85 -6.80
C ARG A 83 -2.62 8.49 -6.29
N TRP A 84 -3.29 7.86 -5.31
CA TRP A 84 -4.52 8.40 -4.72
C TRP A 84 -4.29 9.72 -3.98
N VAL A 85 -3.18 9.89 -3.25
CA VAL A 85 -2.85 11.18 -2.62
C VAL A 85 -2.61 12.27 -3.67
N THR A 86 -1.94 11.93 -4.77
CA THR A 86 -1.71 12.88 -5.87
C THR A 86 -3.03 13.31 -6.50
N GLU A 87 -3.92 12.37 -6.77
CA GLU A 87 -5.23 12.67 -7.35
C GLU A 87 -6.14 13.43 -6.38
N ALA A 88 -6.09 13.11 -5.08
CA ALA A 88 -6.79 13.88 -4.06
C ALA A 88 -6.36 15.37 -4.06
N GLY A 89 -5.06 15.65 -4.20
CA GLY A 89 -4.55 17.01 -4.33
C GLY A 89 -5.11 17.73 -5.56
N ARG A 90 -5.13 17.06 -6.72
CA ARG A 90 -5.72 17.62 -7.96
C ARG A 90 -7.20 17.93 -7.81
N LEU A 91 -7.96 17.06 -7.14
CA LEU A 91 -9.39 17.28 -6.88
C LEU A 91 -9.62 18.49 -5.98
N GLU A 92 -8.77 18.68 -4.97
CA GLU A 92 -8.86 19.87 -4.12
C GLU A 92 -8.50 21.16 -4.84
N ASP A 93 -7.51 21.13 -5.73
CA ASP A 93 -7.17 22.30 -6.53
C ASP A 93 -8.31 22.66 -7.49
N ARG A 94 -8.94 21.66 -8.13
CA ARG A 94 -10.17 21.85 -8.90
C ARG A 94 -11.31 22.41 -8.04
N ALA A 95 -11.46 21.94 -6.80
CA ALA A 95 -12.49 22.44 -5.88
C ALA A 95 -12.26 23.91 -5.52
N LYS A 96 -11.00 24.29 -5.24
CA LYS A 96 -10.64 25.69 -4.99
C LYS A 96 -10.96 26.58 -6.18
N ASP A 97 -10.71 26.11 -7.40
CA ASP A 97 -10.99 26.88 -8.61
C ASP A 97 -12.49 26.98 -8.91
N ALA A 98 -13.28 25.94 -8.58
CA ALA A 98 -14.73 25.98 -8.66
C ALA A 98 -15.33 27.02 -7.67
N ASP A 99 -14.85 27.06 -6.44
CA ASP A 99 -15.29 28.05 -5.44
C ASP A 99 -15.00 29.50 -5.89
N LYS A 100 -13.83 29.74 -6.51
CA LYS A 100 -13.48 31.07 -7.03
C LYS A 100 -14.40 31.52 -8.18
N LYS A 101 -14.91 30.60 -8.98
CA LYS A 101 -15.79 30.89 -10.13
C LYS A 101 -17.26 31.10 -9.72
N GLY A 102 -17.71 30.46 -8.64
CA GLY A 102 -19.08 30.59 -8.12
C GLY A 102 -19.32 31.79 -7.20
N GLY A 103 -18.30 32.60 -6.92
CA GLY A 103 -18.37 33.78 -6.05
C GLY A 103 -18.57 35.12 -6.75
N HIS A 104 -19.03 35.13 -8.01
CA HIS A 104 -19.31 36.34 -8.80
C HIS A 104 -20.80 36.56 -9.03
#